data_AF-A0A350XMX5-F1
#
_entry.id   AF-A0A350XMX5-F1
#
_cell.length_a   1.000
_cell.length_b   1.000
_cell.length_c   1.000
_cell.angle_alpha   90.00
_cell.angle_beta   90.00
_cell.angle_gamma   90.00
#
_symmetry.space_group_name_H-M   'P 1'
#
loop_
_entity.id
_entity.type
_entity.pdbx_description
1 polymer ?
#
loop_
_entity_poly.entity_id
_entity_poly.type
_entity_poly.pdbx_seq_one_letter_code
_entity_poly.pdbx_strand_id
1 'polypeptide(L)' 'MPMNELVERALSSLELMRDIYVYGDTDEESAAAATKLRQAGYLNVSELKGGLPAWKAFGYPVDTVVTATVF' A
#
# COMPACT_ATOMS: atom_id res chain seq x y z
N MET A 1 4.49 -2.67 -2.59
CA MET A 1 5.22 -3.91 -2.25
C MET A 1 4.39 -5.09 -2.74
N PRO A 2 4.98 -6.12 -3.35
CA PRO A 2 4.25 -7.31 -3.77
C PRO A 2 3.59 -8.02 -2.59
N MET A 3 2.37 -8.53 -2.78
CA MET A 3 1.54 -9.14 -1.71
C MET A 3 2.15 -10.40 -1.08
N ASN A 4 2.94 -11.16 -1.83
CA ASN A 4 3.62 -12.37 -1.36
C ASN A 4 4.80 -12.06 -0.42
N GLU A 5 5.42 -10.90 -0.55
CA GLU A 5 6.61 -10.47 0.21
C GLU A 5 6.29 -9.34 1.21
N LEU A 6 5.03 -8.90 1.26
CA LEU A 6 4.59 -7.73 2.01
C LEU A 6 5.03 -7.77 3.48
N VAL A 7 4.76 -8.87 4.16
CA VAL A 7 5.03 -9.00 5.61
C VAL A 7 6.52 -9.03 5.90
N GLU A 8 7.28 -9.83 5.14
CA GLU A 8 8.74 -9.97 5.32
C GLU A 8 9.46 -8.63 5.09
N ARG A 9 9.13 -7.95 3.99
CA ARG A 9 9.73 -6.65 3.67
C ARG A 9 9.33 -5.57 4.67
N ALA A 10 8.07 -5.58 5.11
CA ALA A 10 7.59 -4.67 6.13
C ALA A 10 8.38 -4.87 7.43
N LEU A 11 8.46 -6.09 7.96
CA LEU A 11 9.16 -6.40 9.22
C LEU A 11 10.64 -6.06 9.16
N SER A 12 11.26 -6.19 8.00
CA SER A 12 12.68 -5.85 7.80
C SER A 12 12.95 -4.34 7.75
N SER A 13 11.93 -3.51 7.47
CA SER A 13 12.11 -2.10 7.12
C SER A 13 11.32 -1.12 7.98
N LEU A 14 10.28 -1.58 8.67
CA LEU A 14 9.28 -0.76 9.36
C LEU A 14 9.09 -1.24 10.80
N GLU A 15 9.05 -0.30 11.75
CA GLU A 15 8.70 -0.54 13.14
C GLU A 15 7.20 -0.84 13.31
N LEU A 16 6.84 -1.68 14.28
CA LEU A 16 5.46 -2.14 14.50
C LEU A 16 4.47 -1.02 14.88
N MET A 17 4.96 0.09 15.46
CA MET A 17 4.16 1.24 15.84
C MET A 17 4.00 2.29 14.73
N ARG A 18 4.61 2.07 13.56
CA ARG A 18 4.55 3.03 12.46
C ARG A 18 3.12 3.11 11.91
N ASP A 19 2.67 4.33 11.60
CA ASP A 19 1.43 4.52 10.85
C ASP A 19 1.63 4.06 9.40
N ILE A 20 0.88 3.04 9.00
CA ILE A 20 0.96 2.43 7.67
C ILE A 20 -0.38 2.62 6.97
N TYR A 21 -0.31 3.23 5.78
CA TYR A 21 -1.44 3.38 4.87
C TYR A 21 -1.26 2.45 3.68
N VAL A 22 -2.24 1.59 3.46
CA VAL A 22 -2.23 0.57 2.41
C VAL A 22 -3.17 0.99 1.29
N TYR A 23 -2.69 0.88 0.05
CA TYR A 23 -3.52 0.98 -1.15
C TYR A 23 -3.07 -0.09 -2.16
N GLY A 24 -4.03 -0.64 -2.88
CA GLY A 24 -3.85 -1.58 -3.99
C GLY A 24 -4.74 -1.19 -5.17
N ASP A 25 -4.87 -2.08 -6.15
CA ASP A 25 -5.73 -1.84 -7.31
C ASP A 25 -7.21 -1.99 -6.97
N THR A 26 -7.54 -2.83 -5.99
CA THR A 26 -8.89 -2.99 -5.46
C THR A 26 -8.96 -2.80 -3.95
N ASP A 27 -10.16 -2.52 -3.45
CA ASP A 27 -10.43 -2.43 -2.01
C ASP A 27 -10.18 -3.79 -1.34
N GLU A 28 -10.53 -4.91 -1.98
CA GLU A 28 -10.26 -6.26 -1.46
C GLU A 28 -8.76 -6.55 -1.31
N GLU A 29 -7.95 -6.13 -2.27
CA GLU A 29 -6.49 -6.29 -2.20
C GLU A 29 -5.91 -5.46 -1.05
N SER A 30 -6.37 -4.21 -0.92
CA SER A 30 -5.97 -3.30 0.16
C SER A 30 -6.33 -3.88 1.54
N ALA A 31 -7.54 -4.43 1.68
CA ALA A 31 -8.02 -5.06 2.90
C ALA A 31 -7.24 -6.33 3.25
N ALA A 32 -6.91 -7.16 2.26
CA ALA A 32 -6.09 -8.34 2.45
C ALA A 32 -4.67 -7.98 2.91
N ALA A 33 -4.04 -6.97 2.30
CA ALA A 33 -2.73 -6.48 2.71
C ALA A 33 -2.75 -5.91 4.13
N ALA A 34 -3.74 -5.08 4.46
CA ALA A 34 -3.89 -4.50 5.78
C ALA A 34 -4.09 -5.57 6.86
N THR A 35 -4.90 -6.60 6.56
CA THR A 35 -5.10 -7.75 7.46
C THR A 35 -3.79 -8.49 7.73
N LYS A 36 -2.98 -8.76 6.68
CA LYS A 36 -1.68 -9.42 6.85
C LYS A 36 -0.72 -8.62 7.72
N LEU A 37 -0.67 -7.30 7.55
CA LEU A 37 0.18 -6.43 8.37
C LEU A 37 -0.29 -6.41 9.83
N ARG A 38 -1.59 -6.30 10.08
CA ARG A 38 -2.14 -6.37 11.45
C ARG A 38 -1.82 -7.72 12.11
N GLN A 39 -1.96 -8.83 11.38
CA GLN A 39 -1.60 -10.17 11.86
C GLN A 39 -0.09 -10.31 12.16
N ALA A 40 0.76 -9.56 11.46
CA ALA A 40 2.20 -9.51 11.71
C ALA A 40 2.58 -8.63 12.92
N GLY A 41 1.63 -7.95 13.56
CA GLY A 41 1.83 -7.15 14.78
C GLY A 41 1.89 -5.64 14.56
N TYR A 42 1.64 -5.14 13.34
CA TYR A 42 1.53 -3.71 13.11
C TYR A 42 0.26 -3.15 13.75
N LEU A 43 0.43 -2.12 14.58
CA LEU A 43 -0.66 -1.58 15.39
C LEU A 43 -1.51 -0.56 14.62
N ASN A 44 -0.86 0.24 13.78
CA ASN A 44 -1.49 1.38 13.12
C ASN A 44 -1.56 1.15 11.61
N VAL A 45 -2.51 0.31 11.17
CA VAL A 45 -2.70 0.00 9.74
C VAL A 45 -4.07 0.49 9.27
N SER A 46 -4.06 1.42 8.31
CA SER A 46 -5.25 1.98 7.68
C SER A 46 -5.26 1.72 6.18
N GLU A 47 -6.46 1.56 5.63
CA GLU A 47 -6.67 1.33 4.20
C GLU A 47 -7.12 2.64 3.54
N LEU A 48 -6.54 2.96 2.39
CA LEU A 48 -6.96 4.12 1.61
C LEU A 48 -8.23 3.75 0.83
N LYS A 49 -9.39 4.15 1.35
CA LYS A 49 -10.69 3.88 0.72
C LYS A 49 -10.74 4.44 -0.70
N GLY A 50 -11.12 3.59 -1.67
CA GLY A 50 -11.17 3.94 -3.08
C GLY A 50 -9.80 4.03 -3.76
N GLY A 51 -8.73 3.66 -3.05
CA GLY A 51 -7.38 3.48 -3.57
C GLY A 51 -6.80 4.68 -4.33
N LEU A 52 -5.91 4.36 -5.27
CA LEU A 52 -5.31 5.34 -6.18
C LEU A 52 -6.34 6.07 -7.07
N PRO A 53 -7.44 5.44 -7.55
CA PRO A 53 -8.48 6.15 -8.30
C PRO A 53 -9.13 7.29 -7.52
N ALA A 54 -9.52 7.05 -6.26
CA ALA A 54 -10.09 8.09 -5.40
C ALA A 54 -9.05 9.18 -5.11
N TRP A 55 -7.81 8.80 -4.84
CA TRP A 55 -6.70 9.76 -4.65
C TRP A 55 -6.55 10.72 -5.83
N LYS A 56 -6.57 10.18 -7.06
CA LYS A 56 -6.53 10.98 -8.30
C LYS A 56 -7.77 11.84 -8.47
N ALA A 57 -8.96 11.34 -8.12
CA ALA A 57 -10.22 12.08 -8.22
C ALA A 57 -10.26 13.33 -7.32
N PHE A 58 -9.56 13.29 -6.17
CA PHE A 58 -9.36 14.46 -5.30
C PHE A 58 -8.28 15.44 -5.79
N GLY A 59 -7.63 15.16 -6.92
CA GLY A 59 -6.61 16.04 -7.50
C GLY A 59 -5.27 16.00 -6.76
N TYR A 60 -5.02 14.97 -5.96
CA TYR A 60 -3.75 14.83 -5.27
C TYR A 60 -2.61 14.42 -6.21
N PRO A 61 -1.37 14.84 -5.94
CA PRO A 61 -0.23 14.53 -6.78
C PRO A 61 0.02 13.02 -6.82
N VAL A 62 0.40 12.53 -8.00
CA VAL A 62 0.85 11.16 -8.24
C VAL A 62 2.15 11.21 -9.04
N ASP A 63 3.16 10.47 -8.59
CA ASP A 63 4.35 10.24 -9.39
C ASP A 63 4.10 9.07 -10.34
N THR A 64 4.50 9.25 -11.59
CA THR A 64 4.49 8.17 -12.59
C THR A 64 5.88 8.01 -13.14
N VAL A 65 6.43 6.79 -13.04
CA VAL A 65 7.64 6.45 -13.79
C VAL A 65 7.17 6.11 -15.20
N VAL A 66 7.29 7.07 -16.11
CA VAL A 66 7.06 6.81 -17.54
C VAL A 66 8.29 6.08 -18.06
N THR A 67 8.20 4.76 -18.22
CA THR A 67 9.21 4.00 -18.94
C THR A 67 9.12 4.39 -20.40
N ALA A 68 9.96 5.32 -20.84
CA ALA A 68 10.06 5.67 -22.25
C ALA A 68 10.60 4.46 -23.01
N THR A 69 9.74 3.79 -23.78
CA THR A 69 10.17 2.80 -24.77
C THR A 69 10.90 3.55 -25.88
N VAL A 70 12.22 3.45 -25.90
CA VAL A 70 13.05 3.87 -27.03
C VAL A 70 12.88 2.81 -28.12
N PHE A 71 12.32 3.22 -29.27
CA PHE A 71 12.29 2.42 -30.51
C PHE A 71 13.62 2.54 -31.25
#